data_AF-A0A1F9A4A1-F1
#
_entry.id   AF-A0A1F9A4A1-F1
#
_cell.length_a   1.000
_cell.length_b   1.000
_cell.length_c   1.000
_cell.angle_alpha   90.00
_cell.angle_beta   90.00
_cell.angle_gamma   90.00
#
_symmetry.space_group_name_H-M   'P 1'
#
loop_
_entity.id
_entity.type
_entity.pdbx_description
1 polymer ?
#
loop_
_entity_poly.entity_id
_entity_poly.type
_entity_poly.pdbx_seq_one_letter_code
_entity_poly.pdbx_strand_id
1 'polypeptide(L)'
;MGIFGDLNRLPEEAVLQLSTMCGHAMVPANLVLRMVREIKKERKSFQEAALELTKPCHCGIYNPARAEKLLRRLVPLMTYDS
;
A
#
# COMPACT_ATOMS: atom_id res chain seq x y z
N MET A 1 -3.95 -24.18 16.85
CA MET A 1 -4.57 -23.77 15.57
C MET A 1 -3.72 -22.67 14.96
N GLY A 2 -2.68 -23.05 14.21
CA GLY A 2 -1.81 -22.11 13.51
C GLY A 2 -2.38 -21.82 12.14
N ILE A 3 -3.05 -20.68 11.99
CA ILE A 3 -3.33 -20.10 10.68
C ILE A 3 -2.02 -19.49 10.15
N PHE A 4 -1.19 -20.34 9.55
CA PHE A 4 -0.21 -19.87 8.59
C PHE A 4 -1.00 -19.49 7.33
N GLY A 5 -1.49 -18.25 7.30
CA GLY A 5 -2.18 -17.70 6.14
C GLY A 5 -1.26 -17.78 4.92
N ASP A 6 -1.77 -18.37 3.84
CA ASP A 6 -1.13 -18.47 2.54
C ASP A 6 -0.40 -17.17 2.18
N LEU A 7 0.93 -17.24 2.18
CA LEU A 7 1.78 -16.07 1.95
C LEU A 7 1.63 -15.49 0.52
N ASN A 8 0.96 -16.20 -0.38
CA ASN A 8 0.63 -15.76 -1.74
C ASN A 8 -0.51 -14.73 -1.81
N ARG A 9 -1.32 -14.55 -0.75
CA ARG A 9 -2.42 -13.55 -0.70
C ARG A 9 -2.05 -12.22 -0.05
N LEU A 10 -0.86 -12.12 0.55
CA LEU A 10 -0.42 -10.90 1.25
C LEU A 10 -0.39 -9.61 0.41
N PRO A 11 -0.03 -9.60 -0.90
CA PRO A 11 0.00 -8.35 -1.63
C PRO A 11 -1.41 -7.77 -1.85
N GLU A 12 -2.40 -8.62 -2.11
CA GLU A 12 -3.79 -8.17 -2.30
C GLU A 12 -4.39 -7.60 -1.02
N GLU A 13 -4.13 -8.22 0.14
CA GLU A 13 -4.67 -7.74 1.41
C GLU A 13 -4.11 -6.37 1.82
N ALA A 14 -2.79 -6.16 1.70
CA ALA A 14 -2.18 -4.89 2.04
C ALA A 14 -2.60 -3.77 1.06
N VAL A 15 -2.71 -4.10 -0.24
CA VAL A 15 -3.24 -3.18 -1.26
C VAL A 15 -4.71 -2.86 -0.98
N LEU A 16 -5.51 -3.86 -0.59
CA LEU A 16 -6.90 -3.67 -0.20
C LEU A 16 -7.02 -2.77 1.02
N GLN A 17 -6.19 -3.00 2.05
CA GLN A 17 -6.15 -2.15 3.25
C GLN A 17 -5.76 -0.69 2.94
N LEU A 18 -4.84 -0.48 1.99
CA LEU A 18 -4.48 0.86 1.52
C LEU A 18 -5.62 1.48 0.72
N SER A 19 -6.26 0.73 -0.17
CA SER A 19 -7.37 1.24 -0.99
C SER A 19 -8.61 1.63 -0.16
N THR A 20 -8.93 0.82 0.84
CA THR A 20 -10.14 0.95 1.68
C THR A 20 -9.88 1.65 3.02
N MET A 21 -8.67 2.15 3.26
CA MET A 21 -8.26 2.73 4.55
C MET A 21 -9.22 3.82 5.06
N CYS A 22 -9.74 4.64 4.14
CA CYS A 22 -10.66 5.73 4.44
C CYS A 22 -12.15 5.34 4.40
N GLY A 23 -12.48 4.06 4.20
CA GLY A 23 -13.85 3.54 4.11
C GLY A 23 -14.57 3.80 2.78
N HIS A 24 -14.03 4.65 1.91
CA HIS A 24 -14.68 5.09 0.66
C HIS A 24 -14.03 4.53 -0.62
N ALA A 25 -13.01 3.69 -0.48
CA ALA A 25 -12.29 3.08 -1.61
C ALA A 25 -11.77 4.10 -2.66
N MET A 26 -11.47 5.34 -2.25
CA MET A 26 -11.05 6.41 -3.18
C MET A 26 -9.62 6.22 -3.71
N VAL A 27 -8.81 5.38 -3.06
CA VAL A 27 -7.41 5.15 -3.46
C VAL A 27 -7.36 3.92 -4.38
N PRO A 28 -7.05 4.09 -5.68
CA PRO A 28 -7.05 2.96 -6.61
C PRO A 28 -5.87 2.02 -6.34
N ALA A 29 -6.11 0.71 -6.39
CA ALA A 29 -5.09 -0.32 -6.21
C ALA A 29 -3.89 -0.13 -7.14
N ASN A 30 -4.14 0.27 -8.40
CA ASN A 30 -3.07 0.54 -9.37
C ASN A 30 -2.13 1.67 -8.95
N LEU A 31 -2.61 2.68 -8.22
CA LEU A 31 -1.76 3.75 -7.68
C LEU A 31 -0.87 3.20 -6.57
N VAL A 32 -1.40 2.34 -5.70
CA VAL A 32 -0.61 1.65 -4.66
C VAL A 32 0.52 0.83 -5.29
N LEU A 33 0.21 0.03 -6.31
CA LEU A 33 1.21 -0.77 -7.03
C LEU A 33 2.28 0.10 -7.70
N ARG A 34 1.88 1.23 -8.31
CA ARG A 34 2.83 2.22 -8.84
C ARG A 34 3.75 2.78 -7.76
N MET A 35 3.21 3.13 -6.60
CA MET A 35 4.01 3.66 -5.48
C MET A 35 5.00 2.62 -4.97
N VAL A 36 4.58 1.37 -4.79
CA VAL A 36 5.47 0.27 -4.41
C VAL A 36 6.62 0.10 -5.43
N ARG A 37 6.30 0.16 -6.73
CA ARG A 37 7.31 0.09 -7.80
C ARG A 37 8.29 1.26 -7.75
N GLU A 38 7.83 2.47 -7.50
CA GLU A 38 8.68 3.67 -7.39
C GLU A 38 9.61 3.59 -6.16
N ILE A 39 9.10 3.10 -5.02
CA ILE A 39 9.91 2.85 -3.83
C ILE A 39 10.98 1.80 -4.11
N LYS A 40 10.60 0.70 -4.77
CA LYS A 40 11.53 -0.40 -5.11
C LYS A 40 12.62 0.03 -6.11
N LYS A 41 12.32 1.03 -6.95
CA LYS A 41 13.29 1.69 -7.84
C LYS A 41 14.09 2.81 -7.17
N GLU A 42 13.94 2.97 -5.85
CA GLU A 42 14.58 4.03 -5.05
C GLU A 42 14.26 5.46 -5.56
N ARG A 43 13.14 5.63 -6.29
CA ARG A 43 12.71 6.93 -6.83
C ARG A 43 11.90 7.76 -5.85
N LYS A 44 11.28 7.11 -4.85
CA LYS A 44 10.44 7.74 -3.83
C LYS A 44 10.67 7.10 -2.48
N SER A 45 10.61 7.90 -1.42
CA SER A 45 10.56 7.39 -0.05
C SER A 45 9.18 6.82 0.31
N PHE A 46 9.11 5.98 1.34
CA PHE A 46 7.84 5.46 1.86
C PHE A 46 6.88 6.58 2.30
N GLN A 47 7.42 7.66 2.85
CA GLN A 47 6.64 8.81 3.31
C GLN A 47 6.02 9.58 2.15
N GLU A 48 6.80 9.85 1.09
CA GLU A 48 6.29 10.50 -0.12
C GLU A 48 5.23 9.65 -0.82
N ALA A 49 5.44 8.34 -0.90
CA ALA A 49 4.44 7.42 -1.44
C ALA A 49 3.15 7.43 -0.62
N ALA A 50 3.23 7.43 0.71
CA ALA A 50 2.05 7.51 1.58
C ALA A 50 1.27 8.84 1.41
N LEU A 51 1.99 9.96 1.25
CA LEU A 51 1.40 11.26 0.94
C LEU A 51 0.73 11.27 -0.43
N GLU A 52 1.35 10.66 -1.45
CA GLU A 52 0.76 10.52 -2.78
C GLU A 52 -0.55 9.74 -2.76
N LEU A 53 -0.63 8.67 -1.95
CA LEU A 53 -1.85 7.88 -1.76
C LEU A 53 -2.96 8.66 -1.05
N THR A 54 -2.63 9.74 -0.35
CA THR A 54 -3.61 10.59 0.33
C THR A 54 -4.32 11.52 -0.65
N LYS A 55 -3.66 11.95 -1.74
CA LYS A 55 -4.20 12.90 -2.72
C LYS A 55 -5.59 12.53 -3.28
N PRO A 56 -5.88 11.26 -3.65
CA PRO A 56 -7.21 10.90 -4.14
C PRO A 56 -8.28 10.80 -3.02
N CYS A 57 -7.92 10.74 -1.74
CA CYS A 57 -8.90 10.86 -0.65
C CYS A 57 -9.12 12.34 -0.30
N HIS A 58 -10.29 12.84 -0.65
CA HIS A 58 -10.76 14.15 -0.18
C HIS A 58 -11.51 14.07 1.17
N CYS A 59 -11.56 12.87 1.75
CA CYS A 59 -12.27 12.55 2.98
C CYS A 59 -11.61 13.08 4.27
N GLY A 60 -10.31 13.38 4.26
CA GLY A 60 -9.57 13.79 5.47
C GLY A 60 -9.33 12.68 6.51
N ILE A 61 -9.90 11.48 6.33
CA ILE A 61 -9.77 10.34 7.25
C ILE A 61 -8.54 9.49 6.93
N TYR A 62 -8.00 9.58 5.71
CA TYR A 62 -6.88 8.75 5.29
C TYR A 62 -5.63 9.06 6.11
N ASN A 63 -5.01 8.01 6.68
CA ASN A 63 -3.89 8.15 7.59
C ASN A 63 -2.56 7.87 6.86
N PRO A 64 -1.78 8.90 6.49
CA PRO A 64 -0.51 8.72 5.79
C PRO A 64 0.53 7.97 6.65
N ALA A 65 0.57 8.19 7.97
CA ALA A 65 1.49 7.47 8.85
C ALA A 65 1.17 5.96 8.94
N ARG A 66 -0.12 5.59 8.87
CA ARG A 66 -0.53 4.19 8.76
C ARG A 66 -0.18 3.62 7.39
N ALA A 67 -0.41 4.38 6.31
CA ALA A 67 -0.09 3.96 4.95
C ALA A 67 1.41 3.68 4.79
N GLU A 68 2.27 4.51 5.36
CA GLU A 68 3.73 4.31 5.36
C GLU A 68 4.12 2.97 6.00
N LYS A 69 3.55 2.65 7.18
CA LYS A 69 3.81 1.37 7.86
C LYS A 69 3.38 0.17 7.04
N LEU A 70 2.24 0.26 6.34
CA LEU A 70 1.77 -0.80 5.45
C LEU A 70 2.70 -0.94 4.24
N LEU A 71 3.12 0.16 3.61
CA LEU A 71 4.07 0.15 2.49
C LEU A 71 5.41 -0.45 2.90
N ARG A 72 5.95 -0.12 4.08
CA ARG A 72 7.20 -0.69 4.62
C ARG A 72 7.14 -2.21 4.79
N ARG A 73 5.95 -2.75 5.10
CA ARG A 73 5.74 -4.21 5.17
C ARG A 73 5.53 -4.82 3.78
N LEU A 74 4.82 -4.12 2.90
CA LEU A 74 4.44 -4.61 1.57
C LEU A 74 5.63 -4.68 0.59
N VAL A 75 6.47 -3.64 0.54
CA VAL A 75 7.59 -3.54 -0.41
C VAL A 75 8.54 -4.76 -0.39
N PRO A 76 9.02 -5.25 0.77
CA PRO A 76 9.91 -6.43 0.81
C PRO A 76 9.19 -7.74 0.47
N LEU A 77 7.86 -7.81 0.64
CA LEU A 77 7.06 -9.00 0.36
C LEU A 77 6.63 -9.10 -1.11
N MET A 78 6.68 -8.00 -1.85
CA MET A 78 6.39 -7.99 -3.28
C MET A 78 7.59 -8.50 -4.09
N THR A 79 7.61 -9.81 -4.37
CA THR A 79 8.34 -10.39 -5.50
C THR A 79 7.56 -10.06 -6.77
N TYR A 80 8.13 -9.21 -7.63
CA TYR A 80 7.56 -8.97 -8.95
C TYR A 80 8.24 -10.01 -9.84
N ASP A 81 7.55 -11.11 -10.16
CA ASP A 81 7.96 -11.99 -11.24
C ASP A 81 7.95 -11.15 -12.52
N SER A 82 9.10 -11.12 -13.19
CA SER A 82 9.39 -10.19 -14.28
C SER A 82 8.80 -10.66 -15.59
#